data_AF-A0A0F9G8U8-F1
#
_entry.id   AF-A0A0F9G8U8-F1
#
_cell.length_a   1.000
_cell.length_b   1.000
_cell.length_c   1.000
_cell.angle_alpha   90.00
_cell.angle_beta   90.00
_cell.angle_gamma   90.00
#
_symmetry.space_group_name_H-M   'P 1'
#
loop_
_entity.id
_entity.type
_entity.pdbx_description
1 polymer ?
#
loop_
_entity_poly.entity_id
_entity_poly.type
_entity_poly.pdbx_seq_one_letter_code
_entity_poly.pdbx_strand_id
1 'polypeptide(L)'
;MNDLLEKLSSDVHDGWWDEKRKQGFHAPLDCPTVVAPYNKWNSNCDKCHTDMYPYNELPENIKEYDRVTVRKVLLSLSKYIASISDTL
;
A
#
# COMPACT_ATOMS: atom_id res chain seq x y z
N MET A 1 -19.00 -5.72 -4.89
CA MET A 1 -17.99 -6.49 -4.15
C MET A 1 -16.58 -6.01 -4.48
N ASN A 2 -16.27 -5.68 -5.74
CA ASN A 2 -15.00 -5.06 -6.14
C ASN A 2 -14.77 -3.69 -5.48
N ASP A 3 -15.80 -2.84 -5.37
CA ASP A 3 -15.65 -1.49 -4.79
C ASP A 3 -15.20 -1.49 -3.33
N LEU A 4 -15.67 -2.46 -2.53
CA LEU A 4 -15.23 -2.60 -1.13
C LEU A 4 -13.79 -3.09 -1.06
N LEU A 5 -13.40 -4.02 -1.94
CA LEU A 5 -12.02 -4.49 -2.02
C LEU A 5 -11.08 -3.35 -2.41
N GLU A 6 -11.46 -2.51 -3.38
CA GLU A 6 -10.66 -1.34 -3.77
C GLU A 6 -10.52 -0.34 -2.61
N LYS A 7 -11.61 -0.06 -1.90
CA LYS A 7 -11.57 0.83 -0.73
C LYS A 7 -10.62 0.29 0.35
N LEU A 8 -10.77 -0.97 0.73
CA LEU A 8 -9.90 -1.60 1.73
C LEU A 8 -8.44 -1.65 1.28
N SER A 9 -8.19 -1.83 -0.02
CA SER A 9 -6.84 -1.85 -0.58
C SER A 9 -6.21 -0.46 -0.55
N SER A 10 -6.99 0.58 -0.83
CA SER A 10 -6.57 1.97 -0.63
C SER A 10 -6.25 2.27 0.83
N ASP A 11 -7.09 1.80 1.78
CA ASP A 11 -6.83 1.98 3.22
C ASP A 11 -5.53 1.27 3.67
N VAL A 12 -5.27 0.06 3.14
CA VAL A 12 -4.01 -0.67 3.38
C VAL A 12 -2.82 0.10 2.82
N HIS A 13 -2.94 0.63 1.60
CA HIS A 13 -1.91 1.44 0.96
C HIS A 13 -1.58 2.70 1.76
N ASP A 14 -2.61 3.44 2.19
CA ASP A 14 -2.43 4.65 3.00
C ASP A 14 -1.75 4.35 4.34
N GLY A 15 -2.13 3.23 4.99
CA GLY A 15 -1.49 2.77 6.22
C GLY A 15 0.00 2.42 6.03
N TRP A 16 0.33 1.71 4.94
CA TRP A 16 1.73 1.44 4.57
C TRP A 16 2.50 2.74 4.27
N TRP A 17 1.88 3.68 3.55
CA TRP A 17 2.48 4.96 3.19
C TRP A 17 2.81 5.77 4.46
N ASP A 18 1.87 5.92 5.38
CA ASP A 18 2.09 6.62 6.65
C ASP A 18 3.25 6.03 7.45
N GLU A 19 3.35 4.70 7.50
CA GLU A 19 4.45 4.02 8.17
C GLU A 19 5.80 4.29 7.48
N LYS A 20 5.83 4.33 6.15
CA LYS A 20 7.04 4.69 5.38
C LYS A 20 7.47 6.13 5.61
N ARG A 21 6.53 7.08 5.70
CA ARG A 21 6.85 8.49 6.04
C ARG A 21 7.56 8.58 7.39
N LYS A 22 7.10 7.84 8.42
CA LYS A 22 7.76 7.82 9.74
C LYS A 22 9.20 7.29 9.68
N GLN A 23 9.50 6.42 8.72
CA GLN A 23 10.84 5.86 8.46
C GLN A 23 11.73 6.79 7.59
N GLY A 24 11.25 8.00 7.29
CA GLY A 24 11.93 9.02 6.50
C GLY A 24 11.85 8.81 4.99
N PHE A 25 11.02 7.86 4.51
CA PHE A 25 10.78 7.70 3.09
C PHE A 25 9.88 8.81 2.56
N HIS A 26 9.98 9.08 1.27
CA HIS A 26 9.19 10.08 0.55
C HIS A 26 9.01 9.67 -0.92
N ALA A 27 8.01 10.28 -1.57
CA ALA A 27 7.81 10.10 -3.00
C ALA A 27 8.98 10.71 -3.79
N PRO A 28 9.38 10.17 -4.95
CA PRO A 28 10.43 10.76 -5.79
C PRO A 28 10.25 12.25 -6.10
N LEU A 29 9.00 12.68 -6.29
CA LEU A 29 8.67 14.09 -6.57
C LEU A 29 8.83 15.01 -5.34
N ASP A 30 8.83 14.45 -4.14
CA ASP A 30 9.02 15.18 -2.88
C ASP A 30 10.46 15.09 -2.38
N CYS A 31 11.38 14.55 -3.18
CA CYS A 31 12.74 14.29 -2.75
C CYS A 31 13.54 15.60 -2.58
N PRO A 32 14.18 15.84 -1.41
CA PRO A 32 14.96 17.06 -1.19
C PRO A 32 16.27 17.09 -1.98
N THR A 33 16.74 15.94 -2.48
CA THR A 33 17.98 15.80 -3.25
C THR A 33 17.73 15.66 -4.75
N VAL A 34 16.58 16.12 -5.21
CA VAL A 34 16.18 16.09 -6.63
C VAL A 34 17.33 16.53 -7.55
N VAL A 35 17.67 15.68 -8.52
CA VAL A 35 18.61 16.01 -9.61
C VAL A 35 17.87 15.83 -10.92
N ALA A 36 17.78 16.88 -11.74
CA ALA A 36 17.11 16.81 -13.03
C ALA A 36 17.91 15.93 -14.02
N PRO A 37 17.25 15.19 -14.92
CA PRO A 37 15.80 14.98 -15.04
C PRO A 37 15.29 13.83 -14.15
N TYR A 38 14.20 14.05 -13.41
CA TYR A 38 13.55 13.03 -12.57
C TYR A 38 12.03 13.03 -12.78
N ASN A 39 11.41 11.88 -12.53
CA ASN A 39 9.96 11.71 -12.57
C ASN A 39 9.52 10.79 -11.40
N LYS A 40 8.22 10.54 -11.27
CA LYS A 40 7.67 9.72 -10.18
C LYS A 40 8.10 8.25 -10.14
N TRP A 41 8.76 7.76 -11.19
CA TRP A 41 9.20 6.37 -11.36
C TRP A 41 10.71 6.18 -11.13
N ASN A 42 11.44 7.24 -10.81
CA ASN A 42 12.88 7.19 -10.60
C ASN A 42 13.24 7.63 -9.17
N SER A 43 13.83 6.73 -8.39
CA SER A 43 14.36 7.07 -7.06
C SER A 43 15.60 7.96 -7.18
N ASN A 44 15.56 9.11 -6.50
CA ASN A 44 16.67 10.08 -6.46
C ASN A 44 17.63 9.84 -5.29
N CYS A 45 17.22 9.07 -4.28
CA CYS A 45 18.03 8.65 -3.14
C CYS A 45 17.48 7.35 -2.53
N ASP A 46 18.18 6.80 -1.54
CA ASP A 46 17.80 5.57 -0.84
C ASP A 46 16.51 5.67 -0.01
N LYS A 47 15.98 6.89 0.13
CA LYS A 47 14.72 7.18 0.83
C LYS A 47 13.55 7.48 -0.12
N CYS A 48 13.76 7.45 -1.43
CA CYS A 48 12.66 7.53 -2.38
C CYS A 48 11.94 6.19 -2.50
N HIS A 49 10.60 6.21 -2.56
CA HIS A 49 9.79 5.05 -2.91
C HIS A 49 8.73 5.41 -3.93
N THR A 50 8.74 4.76 -5.10
CA THR A 50 7.88 5.07 -6.26
C THR A 50 6.40 4.80 -6.03
N ASP A 51 6.08 4.05 -4.97
CA ASP A 51 4.70 3.69 -4.63
C ASP A 51 4.08 4.67 -3.63
N MET A 52 4.81 5.68 -3.16
CA MET A 52 4.26 6.72 -2.26
C MET A 52 3.46 7.77 -3.05
N TYR A 53 2.38 7.31 -3.71
CA TYR A 53 1.40 8.11 -4.45
C TYR A 53 -0.03 7.59 -4.17
N PRO A 54 -1.07 8.39 -4.45
CA PRO A 54 -2.46 7.97 -4.22
C PRO A 54 -2.77 6.63 -4.90
N TYR A 55 -3.51 5.76 -4.22
CA TYR A 55 -3.77 4.39 -4.67
C TYR A 55 -4.29 4.31 -6.11
N ASN A 56 -5.18 5.23 -6.52
CA ASN A 56 -5.73 5.28 -7.87
C ASN A 56 -4.71 5.59 -8.97
N GLU A 57 -3.56 6.19 -8.64
CA GLU A 57 -2.46 6.52 -9.56
C GLU A 57 -1.43 5.40 -9.71
N LEU A 58 -1.52 4.36 -8.88
CA LEU A 58 -0.52 3.30 -8.85
C LEU A 58 -0.66 2.33 -10.04
N PRO A 59 0.45 1.72 -10.46
CA PRO A 59 0.43 0.60 -11.38
C PRO A 59 -0.40 -0.58 -10.83
N GLU A 60 -1.06 -1.33 -11.73
CA GLU A 60 -1.95 -2.43 -11.32
C GLU A 60 -1.22 -3.54 -10.55
N ASN A 61 0.08 -3.76 -10.79
CA ASN A 61 0.85 -4.74 -10.02
C ASN A 61 1.05 -4.33 -8.56
N ILE A 62 1.10 -3.02 -8.27
CA ILE A 62 1.19 -2.51 -6.90
C ILE A 62 -0.19 -2.58 -6.24
N LYS A 63 -1.24 -2.13 -6.92
CA LYS A 63 -2.62 -2.29 -6.41
C LYS A 63 -2.97 -3.75 -6.11
N GLU A 64 -2.50 -4.68 -6.96
CA GLU A 64 -2.74 -6.09 -6.75
C GLU A 64 -2.04 -6.64 -5.49
N TYR A 65 -0.88 -6.10 -5.12
CA TYR A 65 -0.23 -6.43 -3.85
C TYR A 65 -1.13 -6.06 -2.66
N ASP A 66 -1.74 -4.87 -2.65
CA ASP A 66 -2.66 -4.45 -1.59
C ASP A 66 -3.93 -5.30 -1.58
N ARG A 67 -4.51 -5.60 -2.76
CA ARG A 67 -5.67 -6.48 -2.89
C ARG A 67 -5.39 -7.89 -2.35
N VAL A 68 -4.21 -8.45 -2.63
CA VAL A 68 -3.78 -9.74 -2.07
C VAL A 68 -3.71 -9.66 -0.55
N THR A 69 -3.13 -8.60 -0.01
CA THR A 69 -3.03 -8.38 1.43
C THR A 69 -4.41 -8.35 2.08
N VAL A 70 -5.34 -7.55 1.56
CA VAL A 70 -6.72 -7.49 2.04
C VAL A 70 -7.40 -8.85 2.01
N ARG A 71 -7.33 -9.58 0.88
CA ARG A 71 -7.94 -10.91 0.76
C ARG A 71 -7.37 -11.91 1.77
N LYS A 72 -6.07 -11.87 2.05
CA LYS A 72 -5.42 -12.75 3.04
C LYS A 72 -5.84 -12.43 4.47
N VAL A 73 -5.96 -11.16 4.82
CA VAL A 73 -6.43 -10.72 6.14
C VAL A 73 -7.88 -11.14 6.35
N LEU A 74 -8.77 -10.86 5.39
CA LEU A 74 -10.18 -11.24 5.47
C LEU A 74 -10.38 -12.75 5.56
N LEU A 75 -9.62 -13.53 4.79
CA LEU A 75 -9.65 -15.00 4.87
C LEU A 75 -9.18 -15.50 6.24
N SER A 76 -8.14 -14.90 6.81
CA SER A 76 -7.61 -15.29 8.12
C SER A 76 -8.60 -14.95 9.25
N LEU A 77 -9.21 -13.77 9.19
CA LEU A 77 -10.27 -13.36 10.12
C LEU A 77 -11.48 -14.30 10.03
N SER A 78 -11.92 -14.65 8.83
CA SER A 78 -13.02 -15.58 8.61
C SER A 78 -12.75 -16.95 9.25
N LYS A 79 -11.53 -17.49 9.07
CA LYS A 79 -11.11 -18.75 9.70
C LYS A 79 -11.08 -18.65 11.23
N TYR A 80 -10.55 -17.55 11.76
CA TYR A 80 -10.50 -17.31 13.19
C TYR A 80 -11.91 -17.26 13.81
N ILE A 81 -12.82 -16.52 13.19
CA ILE A 81 -14.22 -16.43 13.64
C ILE A 81 -14.88 -17.81 13.60
N ALA A 82 -14.71 -18.58 12.52
CA ALA A 82 -15.25 -19.94 12.42
C ALA A 82 -14.72 -20.84 13.55
N SER A 83 -13.42 -20.76 13.87
CA SER A 83 -12.81 -21.56 14.93
C SER A 83 -13.35 -21.25 16.34
N ILE A 84 -13.82 -20.02 16.58
CA ILE A 84 -14.46 -19.65 17.86
C ILE A 84 -15.90 -20.18 17.91
N SER A 85 -16.63 -20.07 16.80
CA SER A 85 -18.03 -20.49 16.71
C SER A 85 -18.21 -21.99 16.92
N ASP A 86 -17.23 -22.82 16.54
CA ASP A 86 -17.25 -24.27 16.77
C ASP A 86 -16.93 -24.66 18.23
N THR A 87 -16.56 -23.69 19.08
CA THR A 87 -16.20 -23.89 20.50
C THR A 87 -17.34 -23.49 21.45
N LEU A 88 -18.45 -22.95 20.94
CA LEU A 88 -19.65 -22.55 21.69
C LEU A 88 -20.81 -23.55 21.46
#